data_AF-A0A950KXK9-F1
#
_entry.id   AF-A0A950KXK9-F1
#
_cell.length_a   1.000
_cell.length_b   1.000
_cell.length_c   1.000
_cell.angle_alpha   90.00
_cell.angle_beta   90.00
_cell.angle_gamma   90.00
#
_symmetry.space_group_name_H-M   'P 1'
#
loop_
_entity.id
_entity.type
_entity.pdbx_description
1 polymer ?
#
loop_
_entity_poly.entity_id
_entity_poly.type
_entity_poly.pdbx_seq_one_letter_code
_entity_poly.pdbx_strand_id
1 'polypeptide(L)'
;MDVLGLSEDELCQTLAVDPLMVISGQLHHATELPILLDLLAEARERVSAPALRRWVRTSGPTVAPIEALVRRDFAAFEDALSELERRGFVVRGGRGAG
;
A
#
# COMPACT_ATOMS: atom_id res chain seq x y z
N MET A 1 3.85 -9.27 -10.07
CA MET A 1 4.29 -8.13 -9.23
C MET A 1 3.86 -8.43 -7.81
N ASP A 2 4.76 -8.40 -6.83
CA ASP A 2 4.39 -8.54 -5.42
C ASP A 2 4.20 -7.14 -4.83
N VAL A 3 2.97 -6.63 -4.90
CA VAL A 3 2.60 -5.34 -4.31
C VAL A 3 2.27 -5.60 -2.85
N LEU A 4 3.22 -5.33 -1.94
CA LEU A 4 3.02 -5.49 -0.48
C LEU A 4 2.56 -6.88 0.00
N GLY A 5 2.77 -7.95 -0.78
CA GLY A 5 2.20 -9.26 -0.48
C GLY A 5 0.67 -9.33 -0.60
N LEU A 6 0.06 -8.45 -1.41
CA LEU A 6 -1.33 -8.56 -1.85
C LEU A 6 -1.47 -9.73 -2.83
N SER A 7 -2.55 -10.47 -2.69
CA SER A 7 -2.98 -11.49 -3.65
C SER A 7 -3.49 -10.82 -4.92
N GLU A 8 -3.55 -11.58 -6.02
CA GLU A 8 -4.07 -11.07 -7.30
C GLU A 8 -5.50 -10.54 -7.17
N ASP A 9 -6.36 -11.23 -6.40
CA ASP A 9 -7.73 -10.80 -6.13
C ASP A 9 -7.79 -9.47 -5.36
N GLU A 10 -6.99 -9.33 -4.30
CA GLU A 10 -6.89 -8.10 -3.51
C GLU A 10 -6.37 -6.93 -4.37
N LEU A 11 -5.43 -7.21 -5.29
CA LEU A 11 -4.93 -6.24 -6.25
C LEU A 11 -6.00 -5.81 -7.26
N CYS A 12 -6.79 -6.76 -7.80
CA CYS A 12 -7.90 -6.46 -8.69
C CYS A 12 -8.93 -5.55 -8.01
N GLN A 13 -9.28 -5.85 -6.75
CA GLN A 13 -10.23 -5.05 -5.98
C GLN A 13 -9.66 -3.65 -5.68
N THR A 14 -8.39 -3.57 -5.26
CA THR A 14 -7.69 -2.31 -4.96
C THR A 14 -7.56 -1.40 -6.18
N LEU A 15 -7.46 -1.95 -7.38
CA LEU A 15 -7.34 -1.18 -8.61
C LEU A 15 -8.67 -1.01 -9.35
N ALA A 16 -9.76 -1.61 -8.85
CA ALA A 16 -11.03 -1.78 -9.57
C ALA A 16 -10.85 -2.22 -11.03
N VAL A 17 -9.91 -3.14 -11.25
CA VAL A 17 -9.64 -3.69 -12.58
C VAL A 17 -10.11 -5.13 -12.67
N ASP A 18 -10.56 -5.51 -13.85
CA ASP A 18 -10.84 -6.91 -14.15
C ASP A 18 -9.58 -7.77 -14.01
N PRO A 19 -9.69 -9.01 -13.50
CA PRO A 19 -8.57 -9.94 -13.43
C PRO A 19 -7.95 -10.21 -14.79
N LEU A 20 -8.74 -10.08 -15.87
CA LEU A 20 -8.25 -10.16 -17.24
C LEU A 20 -7.25 -9.04 -17.57
N MET A 21 -7.41 -7.83 -17.01
CA MET A 21 -6.45 -6.73 -17.18
C MET A 21 -5.11 -7.00 -16.47
N VAL A 22 -5.11 -7.74 -15.36
CA VAL A 22 -3.88 -8.18 -14.68
C VAL A 22 -3.13 -9.17 -15.55
N ILE A 23 -3.82 -10.21 -16.02
CA ILE A 23 -3.22 -11.31 -16.79
C ILE A 23 -2.74 -10.81 -18.17
N SER A 24 -3.48 -9.90 -18.79
CA SER A 24 -3.11 -9.30 -20.08
C SER A 24 -2.04 -8.20 -19.98
N GLY A 25 -1.61 -7.82 -18.78
CA GLY A 25 -0.62 -6.76 -18.58
C GLY A 25 -1.14 -5.35 -18.87
N GLN A 26 -2.45 -5.17 -19.04
CA GLN A 26 -3.11 -3.88 -19.29
C GLN A 26 -3.31 -3.04 -18.03
N LEU A 27 -2.85 -3.52 -16.88
CA LEU A 27 -2.88 -2.80 -15.60
C LEU A 27 -2.33 -1.37 -15.70
N HIS A 28 -1.33 -1.13 -16.55
CA HIS A 28 -0.69 0.18 -16.75
C HIS A 28 -1.62 1.25 -17.33
N HIS A 29 -2.78 0.87 -17.87
CA HIS A 29 -3.80 1.81 -18.34
C HIS A 29 -4.74 2.28 -17.22
N ALA A 30 -4.75 1.62 -16.06
CA ALA A 30 -5.54 2.04 -14.92
C ALA A 30 -4.96 3.32 -14.33
N THR A 31 -5.74 4.40 -14.34
CA THR A 31 -5.33 5.71 -13.81
C THR A 31 -4.99 5.67 -12.31
N GLU A 32 -5.56 4.70 -11.59
CA GLU A 32 -5.34 4.50 -10.15
C GLU A 32 -4.02 3.79 -9.83
N LEU A 33 -3.48 3.02 -10.79
CA LEU A 33 -2.23 2.29 -10.59
C LEU A 33 -1.04 3.22 -10.29
N PRO A 34 -0.76 4.28 -11.07
CA PRO A 34 0.35 5.18 -10.75
C PRO A 34 0.18 5.87 -9.40
N ILE A 35 -1.05 6.23 -9.00
CA ILE A 35 -1.34 6.83 -7.69
C ILE A 35 -1.01 5.85 -6.57
N LEU A 36 -1.47 4.60 -6.68
CA LEU A 36 -1.12 3.55 -5.71
C LEU A 36 0.39 3.34 -5.65
N LEU A 37 1.07 3.25 -6.81
CA LEU A 37 2.52 3.04 -6.84
C LEU A 37 3.29 4.19 -6.18
N ASP A 38 2.85 5.44 -6.37
CA ASP A 38 3.43 6.63 -5.75
C ASP A 38 3.23 6.61 -4.23
N LEU A 39 2.00 6.35 -3.77
CA LEU A 39 1.68 6.17 -2.34
C LEU A 39 2.51 5.07 -1.68
N LEU A 40 2.70 3.95 -2.39
CA LEU A 40 3.53 2.85 -1.91
C LEU A 40 5.01 3.18 -1.92
N ALA A 41 5.49 3.96 -2.89
CA ALA A 41 6.87 4.43 -2.93
C ALA A 41 7.14 5.32 -1.71
N GLU A 42 6.27 6.30 -1.46
CA GLU A 42 6.31 7.18 -0.29
C GLU A 42 6.27 6.39 1.03
N ALA A 43 5.35 5.44 1.17
CA ALA A 43 5.27 4.60 2.36
C ALA A 43 6.55 3.77 2.58
N ARG A 44 7.22 3.34 1.50
CA ARG A 44 8.47 2.58 1.57
C ARG A 44 9.69 3.43 1.93
N GLU A 45 9.64 4.74 1.71
CA GLU A 45 10.67 5.67 2.20
C GLU A 45 10.61 5.82 3.72
N ARG A 46 9.39 5.77 4.28
CA ARG A 46 9.14 5.99 5.71
C ARG A 46 9.17 4.70 6.53
N VAL A 47 8.74 3.58 5.93
CA VAL A 47 8.64 2.26 6.56
C VAL A 47 9.31 1.21 5.69
N SER A 48 10.17 0.37 6.27
CA SER A 48 10.81 -0.71 5.51
C SER A 48 9.77 -1.64 4.86
N ALA A 49 10.00 -2.05 3.61
CA ALA A 49 9.10 -2.93 2.87
C ALA A 49 8.59 -4.17 3.65
N PRO A 50 9.41 -4.95 4.40
CA PRO A 50 8.90 -6.08 5.17
C PRO A 50 8.05 -5.66 6.39
N ALA A 51 8.35 -4.51 7.01
CA ALA A 51 7.52 -3.99 8.09
C ALA A 51 6.17 -3.50 7.56
N LEU A 52 6.16 -2.83 6.40
CA LEU A 52 4.94 -2.39 5.74
C LEU A 52 4.07 -3.58 5.33
N ARG A 53 4.65 -4.64 4.74
CA ARG A 53 3.94 -5.90 4.44
C ARG A 53 3.25 -6.50 5.68
N ARG A 54 3.97 -6.55 6.80
CA ARG A 54 3.42 -7.08 8.06
C ARG A 54 2.32 -6.16 8.58
N TRP A 55 2.53 -4.85 8.58
CA TRP A 55 1.58 -3.86 9.06
C TRP A 55 0.28 -3.82 8.24
N VAL A 56 0.36 -3.90 6.92
CA VAL A 56 -0.83 -3.91 6.05
C VAL A 56 -1.75 -5.09 6.36
N ARG A 57 -1.15 -6.23 6.74
CA ARG A 57 -1.86 -7.43 7.21
C ARG A 57 -2.28 -7.37 8.69
N THR A 58 -1.85 -6.36 9.44
CA THR A 58 -2.19 -6.20 10.85
C THR A 58 -3.47 -5.37 10.97
N SER A 59 -4.48 -5.92 11.64
CA SER A 59 -5.71 -5.16 11.92
C SER A 59 -5.40 -4.04 12.92
N GLY A 60 -5.60 -2.79 12.49
CA GLY A 60 -5.54 -1.62 13.34
C GLY A 60 -6.88 -1.34 14.04
N PRO A 61 -6.91 -0.43 15.02
CA PRO A 61 -8.13 -0.10 15.78
C PRO A 61 -9.19 0.68 15.00
N THR A 62 -8.87 1.25 13.84
CA THR A 62 -9.81 2.07 13.04
C THR A 62 -10.29 1.34 11.79
N VAL A 63 -9.37 0.74 11.03
CA VAL A 63 -9.65 -0.16 9.89
C VAL A 63 -8.37 -0.96 9.61
N ALA A 64 -8.47 -2.17 9.06
CA ALA A 64 -7.28 -2.88 8.60
C ALA A 64 -6.75 -2.15 7.34
N PRO A 65 -5.44 -1.82 7.23
CA PRO A 65 -4.93 -1.07 6.08
C PRO A 65 -5.19 -1.80 4.75
N ILE A 66 -5.22 -3.13 4.79
CA ILE A 66 -5.61 -3.95 3.64
C ILE A 66 -7.08 -3.76 3.24
N GLU A 67 -8.00 -3.57 4.18
CA GLU A 67 -9.40 -3.30 3.86
C GLU A 67 -9.56 -1.92 3.23
N ALA A 68 -8.78 -0.93 3.65
CA ALA A 68 -8.75 0.39 3.02
C ALA A 68 -8.30 0.28 1.55
N LEU A 69 -7.21 -0.46 1.28
CA LEU A 69 -6.74 -0.73 -0.08
C LEU A 69 -7.80 -1.46 -0.91
N VAL A 70 -8.36 -2.55 -0.40
CA VAL A 70 -9.39 -3.34 -1.09
C VAL A 70 -10.66 -2.53 -1.38
N ARG A 71 -11.03 -1.61 -0.49
CA ARG A 71 -12.16 -0.69 -0.66
C ARG A 71 -11.83 0.53 -1.53
N ARG A 72 -10.60 0.66 -2.02
CA ARG A 72 -10.09 1.81 -2.78
C ARG A 72 -10.14 3.12 -1.98
N ASP A 73 -10.06 3.00 -0.66
CA ASP A 73 -10.03 4.13 0.26
C ASP A 73 -8.57 4.50 0.56
N PHE A 74 -7.94 5.15 -0.41
CA PHE A 74 -6.54 5.59 -0.29
C PHE A 74 -6.36 6.61 0.83
N ALA A 75 -7.37 7.45 1.08
CA ALA A 75 -7.36 8.41 2.18
C ALA A 75 -7.31 7.69 3.55
N ALA A 76 -8.12 6.65 3.75
CA ALA A 76 -8.06 5.84 4.97
C ALA A 76 -6.71 5.12 5.12
N PHE A 77 -6.07 4.71 4.01
CA PHE A 77 -4.74 4.11 4.04
C PHE A 77 -3.66 5.13 4.45
N GLU A 78 -3.68 6.33 3.89
CA GLU A 78 -2.77 7.44 4.27
C GLU A 78 -2.94 7.86 5.73
N ASP A 79 -4.18 7.93 6.23
CA ASP A 79 -4.47 8.21 7.63
C ASP A 79 -3.91 7.11 8.54
N ALA A 80 -4.07 5.85 8.14
CA ALA A 80 -3.52 4.71 8.87
C ALA A 80 -1.97 4.73 8.87
N LEU A 81 -1.35 5.14 7.76
CA LEU A 81 0.11 5.31 7.67
C LEU A 81 0.60 6.46 8.56
N SER A 82 -0.09 7.59 8.55
CA SER A 82 0.19 8.73 9.43
C SER A 82 0.08 8.34 10.90
N GLU A 83 -0.91 7.51 11.25
CA GLU A 83 -1.07 6.96 12.60
C GLU A 83 0.04 5.97 12.94
N LEU A 84 0.49 5.13 11.99
CA LEU A 84 1.63 4.23 12.18
C LEU A 84 2.90 5.01 12.49
N GLU A 85 3.12 6.12 11.79
CA GLU A 85 4.24 7.03 12.04
C GLU A 85 4.16 7.71 13.41
N ARG A 86 2.97 8.22 13.78
CA ARG A 86 2.72 8.80 15.12
C ARG A 86 2.97 7.80 16.23
N ARG A 87 2.64 6.52 16.01
CA ARG A 87 2.91 5.43 16.96
C ARG A 87 4.38 5.03 17.06
N GLY A 88 5.25 5.64 16.26
CA GLY A 88 6.70 5.43 16.33
C GLY A 88 7.18 4.17 15.60
N PHE A 89 6.38 3.60 14.70
CA PHE A 89 6.80 2.49 13.82
C PHE A 89 7.67 2.96 12.64
N VAL A 90 8.39 4.08 12.79
CA VAL A 90 9.37 4.57 11.83
C VAL A 90 10.64 3.74 11.97
N VAL A 91 10.85 2.80 11.06
CA VAL A 91 12.16 2.17 10.89
C VAL A 91 13.08 3.25 10.31
N ARG A 92 13.95 3.84 11.15
CA ARG A 92 14.94 4.87 10.79
C ARG A 92 15.49 4.68 9.37
N GLY A 93 14.96 5.44 8.40
CA GLY A 93 15.62 5.80 7.15
C GLY A 93 16.36 7.11 7.32
N GLY A 94 17.28 7.18 8.29
CA GLY A 94 17.95 8.41 8.66
C GLY A 94 19.42 8.19 9.00
N ARG A 95 20.21 7.82 7.98
CA ARG A 95 21.66 8.07 7.99
C ARG A 95 22.22 8.21 6.57
N GLY A 96 22.53 9.46 6.19
CA GLY A 96 23.69 9.77 5.35
C GLY A 96 23.44 10.60 4.09
N ALA A 97 23.60 11.93 4.18
CA ALA A 97 24.43 12.74 3.27
C ALA A 97 24.51 14.19 3.79
N GLY A 98 25.69 14.60 4.26
CA GLY A 98 26.04 15.92 4.76
C GLY A 98 27.42 15.90 5.41
#